data_AF-A0A9E3MND7-F1
#
_entry.id   AF-A0A9E3MND7-F1
#
_cell.length_a   1.000
_cell.length_b   1.000
_cell.length_c   1.000
_cell.angle_alpha   90.00
_cell.angle_beta   90.00
_cell.angle_gamma   90.00
#
_symmetry.space_group_name_H-M   'P 1'
#
loop_
_entity.id
_entity.type
_entity.pdbx_description
1 polymer ?
#
loop_
_entity_poly.entity_id
_entity_poly.type
_entity_poly.pdbx_seq_one_letter_code
_entity_poly.pdbx_strand_id
1 'polypeptide(L)'
;MVKDFAANPSAALRSLAAVGATLATAAAVVVGAILAVFAAATVAVIALMTSALLGLSALALRARRVRARRRGGPEILEARHLGGHHWVAYGWNDRS
;
A
#
# COMPACT_ATOMS: atom_id res chain seq x y z
N MET A 1 5.84 -38.93 -59.77
CA MET A 1 6.03 -38.17 -58.52
C MET A 1 4.70 -38.13 -57.76
N VAL A 2 4.27 -39.28 -57.21
CA VAL A 2 2.93 -39.45 -56.60
C VAL A 2 3.03 -40.38 -55.38
N LYS A 3 4.05 -40.17 -54.54
CA LYS A 3 4.24 -40.96 -53.29
C LYS A 3 4.08 -40.10 -52.02
N ASP A 4 3.72 -38.83 -52.18
CA ASP A 4 3.63 -37.88 -51.06
C ASP A 4 2.27 -37.93 -50.31
N PHE A 5 1.35 -38.82 -50.72
CA PHE A 5 0.03 -38.97 -50.11
C PHE A 5 -0.07 -40.09 -49.07
N ALA A 6 1.02 -40.80 -48.77
CA ALA A 6 1.11 -41.54 -47.51
C ALA A 6 1.28 -40.52 -46.37
N ALA A 7 0.20 -39.79 -46.13
CA ALA A 7 0.05 -38.80 -45.08
C ALA A 7 0.49 -39.46 -43.76
N ASN A 8 1.63 -39.01 -43.23
CA ASN A 8 2.09 -39.42 -41.91
C ASN A 8 0.97 -39.08 -40.91
N PRO A 9 0.27 -40.06 -40.32
CA PRO A 9 -0.78 -39.79 -39.34
C PRO A 9 -0.20 -39.03 -38.14
N SER A 10 1.08 -39.23 -37.86
CA SER A 10 1.87 -38.48 -36.88
C SER A 10 1.97 -36.98 -37.17
N ALA A 11 2.03 -36.55 -38.43
CA ALA A 11 2.12 -35.14 -38.81
C ALA A 11 0.77 -34.42 -38.65
N ALA A 12 -0.33 -35.08 -39.04
CA ALA A 12 -1.69 -34.56 -38.85
C ALA A 12 -2.02 -34.44 -37.35
N LEU A 13 -1.75 -35.49 -36.56
CA LEU A 13 -1.92 -35.48 -35.10
C LEU A 13 -1.04 -34.42 -34.43
N ARG A 14 0.18 -34.18 -34.91
CA ARG A 14 1.08 -33.14 -34.38
C ARG A 14 0.56 -31.73 -34.68
N SER A 15 -0.03 -31.50 -35.85
CA SER A 15 -0.68 -30.21 -36.15
C SER A 15 -1.92 -29.99 -35.29
N LEU A 16 -2.73 -31.03 -35.09
CA LEU A 16 -3.94 -30.95 -34.28
C LEU A 16 -3.60 -30.75 -32.79
N ALA A 17 -2.56 -31.41 -32.30
CA ALA A 17 -2.01 -31.19 -30.98
C ALA A 17 -1.46 -29.75 -30.82
N ALA A 18 -0.80 -29.20 -31.84
CA ALA A 18 -0.34 -27.82 -31.82
C ALA A 18 -1.51 -26.83 -31.73
N VAL A 19 -2.55 -27.01 -32.55
CA VAL A 19 -3.77 -26.17 -32.49
C VAL A 19 -4.46 -26.31 -31.13
N GLY A 20 -4.63 -27.54 -30.63
CA GLY A 20 -5.20 -27.79 -29.31
C GLY A 20 -4.40 -27.15 -28.18
N ALA A 21 -3.06 -27.21 -28.23
CA ALA A 21 -2.18 -26.57 -27.26
C ALA A 21 -2.29 -25.05 -27.29
N THR A 22 -2.41 -24.44 -28.47
CA THR A 22 -2.61 -22.98 -28.57
C THR A 22 -3.95 -22.55 -27.98
N LEU A 23 -5.02 -23.30 -28.23
CA LEU A 23 -6.34 -23.02 -27.67
C LEU A 23 -6.36 -23.21 -26.14
N ALA A 24 -5.75 -24.27 -25.64
CA ALA A 24 -5.60 -24.51 -24.21
C ALA A 24 -4.79 -23.40 -23.52
N THR A 25 -3.71 -22.93 -24.16
CA THR A 25 -2.90 -21.82 -23.66
C THR A 25 -3.71 -20.53 -23.61
N ALA A 26 -4.48 -20.23 -24.66
CA ALA A 26 -5.35 -19.05 -24.69
C ALA A 26 -6.39 -19.10 -23.56
N ALA A 27 -7.03 -20.25 -23.35
CA ALA A 27 -7.97 -20.44 -22.25
C ALA A 27 -7.29 -20.26 -20.87
N ALA A 28 -6.10 -20.84 -20.70
CA ALA A 28 -5.32 -20.70 -19.46
C ALA A 28 -4.95 -19.23 -19.17
N VAL A 29 -4.57 -18.46 -20.19
CA VAL A 29 -4.28 -17.02 -20.06
C VAL A 29 -5.52 -16.24 -19.63
N VAL A 30 -6.69 -16.54 -20.22
CA VAL A 30 -7.95 -15.87 -19.83
C VAL A 30 -8.29 -16.16 -18.37
N VAL A 31 -8.22 -17.43 -17.96
CA VAL A 31 -8.48 -17.81 -16.56
C VAL A 31 -7.47 -17.16 -15.62
N GLY A 32 -6.19 -17.18 -15.98
CA GLY A 32 -5.12 -16.52 -15.21
C GLY A 32 -5.35 -15.02 -15.07
N ALA A 33 -5.78 -14.34 -16.14
CA ALA A 33 -6.12 -12.92 -16.12
C ALA A 33 -7.32 -12.64 -15.19
N ILE A 34 -8.36 -13.47 -15.24
CA ILE A 34 -9.52 -13.35 -14.35
C ILE A 34 -9.07 -13.49 -12.89
N LEU A 35 -8.29 -14.53 -12.57
CA LEU A 35 -7.78 -14.75 -11.20
C LEU A 35 -6.88 -13.59 -10.75
N ALA A 36 -6.04 -13.07 -11.64
CA ALA A 36 -5.19 -11.91 -11.35
C ALA A 36 -6.02 -10.66 -11.04
N VAL A 37 -7.11 -10.42 -11.77
CA VAL A 37 -8.03 -9.31 -11.49
C VAL A 37 -8.67 -9.46 -10.12
N PHE A 38 -9.13 -10.66 -9.77
CA PHE A 38 -9.69 -10.90 -8.43
C PHE A 38 -8.66 -10.67 -7.33
N ALA A 39 -7.44 -11.21 -7.49
CA ALA A 39 -6.36 -10.98 -6.53
C ALA A 39 -6.03 -9.49 -6.41
N ALA A 40 -5.90 -8.78 -7.53
CA ALA A 40 -5.64 -7.35 -7.56
C ALA A 40 -6.76 -6.55 -6.88
N ALA A 41 -8.03 -6.91 -7.11
CA ALA A 41 -9.18 -6.28 -6.47
C ALA A 41 -9.13 -6.48 -4.95
N THR A 42 -8.84 -7.70 -4.47
CA THR A 42 -8.70 -7.98 -3.03
C THR A 42 -7.57 -7.16 -2.41
N VAL A 43 -6.40 -7.14 -3.05
CA VAL A 43 -5.25 -6.35 -2.57
C VAL A 43 -5.59 -4.86 -2.56
N ALA A 44 -6.28 -4.35 -3.58
CA ALA A 44 -6.72 -2.96 -3.64
C ALA A 44 -7.64 -2.59 -2.48
N VAL A 45 -8.62 -3.44 -2.14
CA VAL A 45 -9.51 -3.22 -1.00
C VAL A 45 -8.72 -3.19 0.32
N ILE A 46 -7.79 -4.13 0.52
CA ILE A 46 -6.94 -4.16 1.72
C ILE A 46 -6.06 -2.90 1.78
N ALA A 47 -5.47 -2.50 0.66
CA ALA A 47 -4.63 -1.31 0.56
C ALA A 47 -5.43 -0.04 0.88
N LEU A 48 -6.67 0.06 0.42
CA LEU A 48 -7.56 1.17 0.72
C LEU A 48 -7.92 1.22 2.22
N MET A 49 -8.31 0.08 2.80
CA MET A 49 -8.63 0.01 4.24
C MET A 49 -7.41 0.35 5.11
N THR A 50 -6.26 -0.26 4.81
CA THR A 50 -5.03 0.02 5.55
C THR A 50 -4.59 1.47 5.41
N SER A 51 -4.66 2.05 4.20
CA SER A 51 -4.39 3.47 3.98
C SER A 51 -5.35 4.38 4.74
N ALA A 52 -6.65 4.05 4.79
CA ALA A 52 -7.63 4.80 5.56
C ALA A 52 -7.31 4.76 7.06
N LEU A 53 -7.01 3.58 7.61
CA LEU A 53 -6.63 3.41 9.02
C LEU A 53 -5.32 4.14 9.34
N LEU A 54 -4.32 4.04 8.47
CA LEU A 54 -3.03 4.74 8.62
C LEU A 54 -3.20 6.25 8.52
N GLY A 55 -4.04 6.74 7.60
CA GLY A 55 -4.38 8.15 7.48
C GLY A 55 -5.04 8.70 8.74
N LEU A 56 -6.03 7.98 9.27
CA LEU A 56 -6.73 8.36 10.50
C LEU A 56 -5.81 8.31 11.72
N SER A 57 -5.00 7.26 11.87
CA SER A 57 -4.04 7.16 12.97
C SER A 57 -2.95 8.25 12.89
N ALA A 58 -2.45 8.55 11.70
CA ALA A 58 -1.53 9.66 11.48
C ALA A 58 -2.18 11.01 11.84
N LEU A 59 -3.44 11.22 11.46
CA LEU A 59 -4.19 12.43 11.79
C LEU A 59 -4.44 12.55 13.29
N ALA A 60 -4.81 11.46 13.95
CA ALA A 60 -5.01 11.42 15.41
C ALA A 60 -3.70 11.71 16.17
N LEU A 61 -2.59 11.11 15.75
CA LEU A 61 -1.27 11.41 16.32
C LEU A 61 -0.87 12.85 16.05
N ARG A 62 -1.14 13.39 14.86
CA ARG A 62 -0.90 14.80 14.53
C ARG A 62 -1.75 15.73 15.38
N ALA A 63 -3.03 15.41 15.58
CA ALA A 63 -3.93 16.17 16.46
C ALA A 63 -3.45 16.14 17.91
N ARG A 64 -2.99 14.98 18.41
CA ARG A 64 -2.35 14.86 19.72
C ARG A 64 -1.09 15.72 19.83
N ARG A 65 -0.21 15.70 18.81
CA ARG A 65 0.99 16.54 18.78
C ARG A 65 0.65 18.03 18.73
N VAL A 66 -0.34 18.45 17.96
CA VAL A 66 -0.81 19.84 17.90
C VAL A 66 -1.44 20.25 19.23
N ARG A 67 -2.27 19.40 19.83
CA ARG A 67 -2.87 19.64 21.17
C ARG A 67 -1.79 19.68 22.26
N ALA A 68 -0.78 18.83 22.20
CA ALA A 68 0.36 18.84 23.12
C ALA A 68 1.19 20.12 22.96
N ARG A 69 1.44 20.58 21.72
CA ARG A 69 2.08 21.89 21.46
C ARG A 69 1.23 23.08 21.91
N ARG A 70 -0.11 22.98 21.83
CA ARG A 70 -1.04 24.00 22.35
C ARG A 70 -1.15 23.96 23.88
N ARG A 71 -1.02 22.80 24.52
CA ARG A 71 -0.93 22.66 25.98
C ARG A 71 0.44 23.03 26.54
N GLY A 72 1.49 22.85 25.74
CA GLY A 72 2.85 23.32 25.99
C GLY A 72 3.13 24.66 25.31
N GLY A 73 2.12 25.53 25.20
CA GLY A 73 2.27 26.88 24.69
C GLY A 73 1.71 27.88 25.70
N PRO A 74 2.42 28.99 25.94
CA PRO A 74 3.82 29.00 26.36
C PRO A 74 3.91 28.30 27.73
N GLU A 75 4.99 27.57 28.03
CA GLU A 75 5.44 27.57 29.42
C GLU A 75 5.49 29.04 29.79
N ILE A 76 4.58 29.45 30.66
CA ILE A 76 4.39 30.85 31.01
C ILE A 76 5.79 31.28 31.40
N LEU A 77 6.46 32.09 30.57
CA LEU A 77 7.44 33.03 31.08
C LEU A 77 6.56 33.91 31.95
N GLU A 78 6.29 33.42 33.16
CA GLU A 78 5.63 34.15 34.20
C GLU A 78 6.75 35.06 34.63
N ALA A 79 6.93 36.08 33.80
CA ALA A 79 7.74 37.22 34.00
C ALA A 79 6.96 37.98 35.10
N ARG A 80 6.94 37.37 36.29
CA ARG A 80 6.40 37.98 37.48
C ARG A 80 7.40 39.06 37.78
N HIS A 81 7.04 40.29 37.44
CA HIS A 81 7.84 41.47 37.70
C HIS A 81 7.94 41.59 39.23
N LEU A 82 8.96 40.96 39.83
CA LEU A 82 9.18 40.95 41.28
C LEU A 82 9.72 42.30 41.79
N GLY A 83 9.59 43.37 41.00
CA GLY A 83 10.14 44.68 41.30
C GLY A 83 11.64 44.72 40.99
N GLY A 84 12.00 45.37 39.88
CA GLY A 84 13.39 45.64 39.49
C GLY A 84 13.79 45.11 38.11
N HIS A 85 14.96 45.54 37.63
CA HIS A 85 15.47 45.38 36.26
C HIS A 85 15.91 43.95 35.84
N HIS A 86 15.47 42.90 36.53
CA HIS A 86 15.89 41.53 36.23
C HIS A 86 14.69 40.62 35.95
N TRP A 87 14.67 40.07 34.74
CA TRP A 87 13.73 39.04 34.32
C TRP A 87 14.45 37.69 34.43
N VAL A 88 13.93 36.77 35.24
CA VAL A 88 14.45 35.40 35.35
C VAL A 88 13.33 34.42 35.01
N ALA A 89 13.58 33.53 34.05
CA ALA A 89 12.67 32.46 33.69
C ALA A 89 12.98 31.22 34.56
N TYR A 90 12.07 30.85 35.44
CA TYR A 90 12.11 29.58 36.16
C TYR A 90 11.21 28.58 35.44
N GLY A 91 11.83 27.63 34.73
CA GLY A 91 11.09 26.54 34.08
C GLY A 91 11.83 25.19 34.09
N TRP A 92 13.13 25.17 34.38
CA TRP A 92 13.94 24.01 34.00
C TRP A 92 14.17 22.93 35.08
N ASN A 93 13.94 23.17 36.38
CA ASN A 93 14.57 22.32 37.42
C ASN A 93 13.69 21.42 38.30
N ASP A 94 12.41 21.16 37.99
CA ASP A 94 11.59 20.22 38.78
C ASP A 94 11.30 18.90 38.05
N ARG A 95 12.37 18.14 37.76
CA ARG A 95 12.26 16.69 37.54
C ARG A 95 13.38 15.96 38.31
N SER A 96 13.13 15.75 39.60
CA SER A 96 13.66 14.62 40.38
C SER A 96 12.80 13.38 40.14
#